data_AF-A0A3D2Z7B0-F1
#
_entry.id   AF-A0A3D2Z7B0-F1
#
_cell.length_a   1.000
_cell.length_b   1.000
_cell.length_c   1.000
_cell.angle_alpha   90.00
_cell.angle_beta   90.00
_cell.angle_gamma   90.00
#
_symmetry.space_group_name_H-M   'P 1'
#
loop_
_entity.id
_entity.type
_entity.pdbx_description
1 polymer ?
#
loop_
_entity_poly.entity_id
_entity_poly.type
_entity_poly.pdbx_seq_one_letter_code
_entity_poly.pdbx_strand_id
1 'polypeptide(L)' 'SSAAPTIIMTLAVADSIHILITMLSAMRRGVGRRESLVESLRVNMAPVFLTSLTTAIGFLSLNFSD' A
#
# COMPACT_ATOMS: atom_id res chain seq x y z
N SER A 1 13.72 -16.24 10.61
CA SER A 1 12.48 -15.61 10.08
C SER A 1 12.14 -16.04 8.66
N SER A 2 11.36 -17.12 8.46
CA SER A 2 10.96 -17.62 7.12
C SER A 2 9.59 -17.13 6.63
N ALA A 3 8.74 -16.56 7.50
CA ALA A 3 7.40 -16.08 7.16
C ALA A 3 7.35 -14.59 6.74
N ALA A 4 8.39 -13.82 7.04
CA ALA A 4 8.42 -12.37 6.80
C ALA A 4 8.22 -11.98 5.32
N PRO A 5 8.90 -12.62 4.34
CA PRO A 5 8.73 -12.26 2.93
C PRO A 5 7.30 -12.47 2.42
N THR A 6 6.62 -13.53 2.88
CA THR A 6 5.24 -13.84 2.48
C THR A 6 4.27 -12.78 2.98
N ILE A 7 4.38 -12.40 4.26
CA ILE A 7 3.50 -11.38 4.87
C ILE A 7 3.71 -10.03 4.19
N ILE A 8 4.97 -9.62 3.99
CA ILE A 8 5.31 -8.36 3.32
C ILE A 8 4.73 -8.34 1.90
N MET A 9 4.84 -9.45 1.17
CA MET A 9 4.32 -9.54 -0.19
C MET A 9 2.78 -9.45 -0.23
N THR A 10 2.08 -10.11 0.69
CA THR A 10 0.61 -9.99 0.80
C THR A 10 0.17 -8.56 1.04
N LEU A 11 0.86 -7.83 1.93
CA LEU A 11 0.55 -6.42 2.22
C LEU A 11 0.86 -5.51 1.03
N ALA A 12 2.00 -5.70 0.37
CA ALA A 12 2.37 -4.94 -0.82
C ALA A 12 1.35 -5.07 -1.95
N VAL A 13 0.77 -6.27 -2.14
CA VAL A 13 -0.32 -6.48 -3.10
C VAL A 13 -1.58 -5.75 -2.67
N ALA A 14 -1.95 -5.84 -1.39
CA ALA A 14 -3.13 -5.15 -0.87
C ALA A 14 -3.05 -3.63 -1.08
N ASP A 15 -1.92 -3.02 -0.74
CA ASP A 15 -1.69 -1.58 -0.93
C ASP A 15 -1.77 -1.19 -2.42
N SER A 16 -1.18 -2.01 -3.30
CA SER A 16 -1.25 -1.81 -4.75
C SER A 16 -2.68 -1.89 -5.30
N ILE A 17 -3.50 -2.80 -4.77
CA ILE A 17 -4.91 -2.93 -5.16
C ILE A 17 -5.71 -1.68 -4.76
N HIS A 18 -5.50 -1.13 -3.57
CA HIS A 18 -6.18 0.10 -3.13
C HIS A 18 -5.88 1.27 -4.09
N ILE A 19 -4.60 1.47 -4.41
CA ILE A 19 -4.17 2.51 -5.36
C ILE A 19 -4.76 2.26 -6.76
N LEU A 20 -4.72 1.02 -7.25
CA LEU A 20 -5.21 0.70 -8.58
C LEU A 20 -6.73 0.90 -8.70
N ILE A 21 -7.51 0.47 -7.71
CA ILE A 21 -8.98 0.59 -7.74
C ILE A 21 -9.39 2.06 -7.73
N THR A 22 -8.78 2.91 -6.90
CA THR A 22 -9.10 4.34 -6.86
C THR A 22 -8.76 5.02 -8.18
N MET A 23 -7.61 4.68 -8.78
CA MET A 23 -7.22 5.19 -10.09
C MET A 23 -8.20 4.76 -11.20
N LEU A 24 -8.55 3.48 -11.27
CA LEU A 24 -9.50 2.96 -12.26
C LEU A 24 -10.89 3.55 -12.07
N SER A 25 -11.32 3.76 -10.83
CA SER A 25 -12.60 4.41 -10.52
C SER A 25 -12.62 5.86 -11.01
N ALA A 26 -11.55 6.63 -10.79
CA ALA A 26 -11.41 8.00 -11.31
C ALA A 26 -11.40 8.02 -12.85
N MET A 27 -10.65 7.11 -13.49
CA MET A 27 -10.64 7.01 -14.95
C MET A 27 -12.01 6.66 -15.54
N ARG A 28 -12.80 5.80 -14.88
CA ARG A 28 -14.19 5.48 -15.30
C ARG A 28 -15.13 6.68 -15.18
N ARG A 29 -14.81 7.66 -14.34
CA ARG A 29 -15.54 8.93 -14.21
C ARG A 29 -15.10 9.98 -15.25
N GLY A 30 -14.24 9.61 -16.19
CA GLY A 30 -13.72 10.50 -17.24
C GLY A 30 -12.52 11.35 -16.82
N VAL A 31 -11.95 11.12 -15.63
CA VAL A 31 -10.76 11.83 -15.16
C VAL A 31 -9.54 11.38 -15.97
N GLY A 32 -8.68 12.33 -16.35
CA GLY A 32 -7.45 12.02 -17.09
C GLY A 32 -6.56 11.05 -16.33
N ARG A 33 -5.79 10.20 -17.04
CA ARG A 33 -4.95 9.15 -16.42
C ARG A 33 -3.99 9.69 -15.36
N ARG A 34 -3.32 10.82 -15.65
CA ARG A 34 -2.37 11.45 -14.73
C ARG A 34 -3.06 12.01 -13.49
N GLU A 35 -4.22 12.64 -13.68
CA GLU A 35 -5.02 13.19 -12.58
C GLU A 35 -5.60 12.07 -11.70
N SER A 36 -6.05 10.97 -12.31
CA SER A 36 -6.52 9.77 -11.61
C SER A 36 -5.43 9.12 -10.76
N LEU A 37 -4.18 9.11 -11.25
CA LEU A 37 -3.03 8.62 -10.49
C LEU A 37 -2.77 9.50 -9.27
N VAL A 38 -2.73 10.83 -9.46
CA VAL A 38 -2.48 11.79 -8.37
C VAL A 38 -3.59 11.71 -7.32
N GLU A 39 -4.85 11.61 -7.72
CA GLU A 39 -5.99 11.45 -6.81
C GLU A 39 -5.89 10.15 -6.03
N SER A 40 -5.62 9.04 -6.71
CA SER A 40 -5.43 7.74 -6.08
C SER A 40 -4.31 7.77 -5.04
N LEU A 41 -3.19 8.40 -5.37
CA LEU A 41 -2.10 8.61 -4.44
C LEU A 41 -2.57 9.45 -3.24
N ARG A 42 -3.23 10.59 -3.47
CA ARG A 42 -3.68 11.49 -2.39
C ARG A 42 -4.58 10.78 -1.38
N VAL A 43 -5.50 9.94 -1.86
CA VAL A 43 -6.47 9.23 -0.99
C VAL A 43 -5.84 8.05 -0.26
N ASN A 44 -4.92 7.32 -0.92
CA ASN A 44 -4.37 6.08 -0.37
C ASN A 44 -3.01 6.24 0.33
N MET A 45 -2.31 7.37 0.19
CA MET A 45 -0.96 7.54 0.76
C MET A 45 -0.91 7.42 2.29
N ALA A 46 -1.82 8.08 3.00
CA ALA A 46 -1.86 8.00 4.46
C ALA A 46 -2.08 6.57 4.99
N PRO A 47 -3.10 5.81 4.53
CA PRO A 47 -3.30 4.44 4.98
C PRO A 47 -2.16 3.50 4.56
N VAL A 48 -1.67 3.57 3.31
CA VAL A 48 -0.57 2.72 2.83
C VAL A 48 0.74 2.99 3.59
N PHE A 49 1.00 4.25 3.94
CA PHE A 49 2.17 4.59 4.74
C PHE A 49 2.08 4.00 6.15
N LEU A 50 0.90 4.07 6.79
CA LEU A 50 0.69 3.54 8.13
C LEU A 50 0.80 2.00 8.17
N THR A 51 0.24 1.30 7.18
CA THR A 51 0.37 -0.17 7.08
C THR A 51 1.82 -0.58 6.88
N SER A 52 2.53 0.10 5.98
CA SER A 52 3.96 -0.14 5.74
C SER A 52 4.80 0.13 6.99
N LEU A 53 4.54 1.24 7.69
CA LEU A 53 5.29 1.64 8.89
C LEU A 53 5.08 0.65 10.04
N THR A 54 3.83 0.29 10.33
CA THR A 54 3.53 -0.68 11.39
C THR A 54 4.08 -2.06 11.08
N THR A 55 4.09 -2.46 9.81
CA THR A 55 4.74 -3.71 9.34
C THR A 55 6.25 -3.67 9.54
N ALA A 56 6.89 -2.56 9.16
CA ALA A 56 8.33 -2.38 9.37
C ALA A 56 8.69 -2.44 10.86
N ILE A 57 7.93 -1.74 11.72
CA ILE A 57 8.12 -1.79 13.18
C ILE A 57 7.92 -3.21 13.71
N GLY A 58 6.89 -3.92 13.26
CA GLY A 58 6.61 -5.30 13.68
C GLY A 58 7.76 -6.25 13.35
N PHE A 59 8.28 -6.18 12.12
CA PHE A 59 9.42 -7.00 11.72
C PHE A 59 10.74 -6.56 12.34
N LEU A 60 10.97 -5.26 12.56
CA LEU A 60 12.12 -4.77 13.31
C LEU A 60 12.09 -5.25 14.76
N SER A 61 10.94 -5.19 15.43
CA SER A 61 10.78 -5.72 16.79
C SER A 61 11.03 -7.22 16.86
N LEU A 62 10.57 -7.99 15.87
CA LEU A 62 10.89 -9.42 15.76
C LEU A 62 12.38 -9.67 15.52
N ASN A 63 13.07 -8.76 14.83
CA ASN A 63 14.50 -8.85 14.57
C ASN A 63 15.36 -8.45 15.79
N PHE A 64 14.88 -7.54 16.64
CA PHE A 64 15.55 -7.15 17.90
C PHE A 64 15.23 -8.07 19.08
N SER A 65 14.13 -8.82 19.02
CA SER A 65 13.79 -9.84 20.02
C SER A 65 14.52 -11.18 19.81
N ASP A 66 15.32 -11.28 18.74
CA ASP A 66 16.32 -12.34 18.50
C ASP A 66 17.72 -11.85 18.94
#